data_AF-A0A553NYH7-F1
#
_entry.id   AF-A0A553NYH7-F1
#
_cell.length_a   1.000
_cell.length_b   1.000
_cell.length_c   1.000
_cell.angle_alpha   90.00
_cell.angle_beta   90.00
_cell.angle_gamma   90.00
#
_symmetry.space_group_name_H-M   'P 1'
#
loop_
_entity.id
_entity.type
_entity.pdbx_description
1 polymer ?
#
loop_
_entity_poly.entity_id
_entity_poly.type
_entity_poly.pdbx_seq_one_letter_code
_entity_poly.pdbx_strand_id
1 'polypeptide(L)'
;MFSRRLLNCKSSEAQVTSILILLLIQLSLVGPTLGQNYHVTYDKSGTEINRSPLDVYCYQFTWVGPIEEDYNKTKSCEQVELNDAIPGSPCFEPLVWTIGPNRMNGPDLEELERLCREEGNSDGRPCFPFCRKDDGDSCVTMTYTQRDVYKTIRYQSHFCGRGVDPSNQFKALEDSCHVQYSRDDFDVSACFCQTHKCNGSPWNVSPLSYSYMQVIAALVLFRPWVQVDGVF
;
A
#
# COMPACT_ATOMS: atom_id res chain seq x y z
N MET A 1 -73.69 5.79 9.37
CA MET A 1 -73.29 4.46 8.86
C MET A 1 -72.00 4.66 8.07
N PHE A 2 -70.84 4.59 8.74
CA PHE A 2 -69.53 4.80 8.10
C PHE A 2 -68.68 3.54 8.29
N SER A 3 -68.41 2.87 7.17
CA SER A 3 -67.65 1.63 7.10
C SER A 3 -66.15 1.93 7.09
N ARG A 4 -65.44 1.61 8.18
CA ARG A 4 -63.97 1.62 8.23
C ARG A 4 -63.44 0.42 7.46
N ARG A 5 -62.71 0.65 6.36
CA ARG A 5 -61.83 -0.37 5.75
C ARG A 5 -60.43 -0.23 6.36
N LEU A 6 -59.98 -1.27 7.05
CA LEU A 6 -58.59 -1.44 7.49
C LEU A 6 -57.76 -1.88 6.27
N LEU A 7 -56.85 -1.02 5.81
CA LEU A 7 -55.82 -1.37 4.85
C LEU A 7 -54.68 -2.06 5.59
N ASN A 8 -54.57 -3.38 5.38
CA ASN A 8 -53.44 -4.18 5.84
C ASN A 8 -52.19 -3.86 4.98
N CYS A 9 -51.26 -3.07 5.51
CA CYS A 9 -49.89 -2.99 4.99
C CYS A 9 -49.06 -4.14 5.57
N LYS A 10 -48.90 -5.23 4.81
CA LYS A 10 -48.10 -6.40 5.22
C LYS A 10 -47.10 -6.85 4.15
N SER A 11 -46.60 -5.95 3.31
CA SER A 11 -45.75 -6.31 2.15
C SER A 11 -44.32 -5.75 2.16
N SER A 12 -43.88 -5.01 3.17
CA SER A 12 -42.55 -4.38 3.15
C SER A 12 -41.43 -5.25 3.73
N GLU A 13 -41.71 -6.16 4.67
CA GLU A 13 -40.66 -6.94 5.34
C GLU A 13 -40.10 -8.08 4.47
N ALA A 14 -40.91 -8.66 3.60
CA ALA A 14 -40.49 -9.79 2.75
C ALA A 14 -39.57 -9.37 1.58
N GLN A 15 -39.64 -8.11 1.14
CA GLN A 15 -38.79 -7.63 0.03
C GLN A 15 -37.37 -7.30 0.51
N VAL A 16 -37.21 -6.84 1.76
CA VAL A 16 -35.91 -6.44 2.30
C VAL A 16 -35.01 -7.65 2.59
N THR A 17 -35.59 -8.75 3.08
CA THR A 17 -34.83 -9.98 3.39
C THR A 17 -34.32 -10.68 2.12
N SER A 18 -35.09 -10.64 1.03
CA SER A 18 -34.71 -11.29 -0.23
C SER A 18 -33.55 -10.59 -0.94
N ILE A 19 -33.44 -9.26 -0.83
CA ILE A 19 -32.34 -8.48 -1.41
C ILE A 19 -31.02 -8.73 -0.64
N LEU A 20 -31.09 -8.85 0.69
CA LEU A 20 -29.91 -9.11 1.53
C LEU A 20 -29.27 -10.47 1.24
N ILE A 21 -30.09 -11.50 1.00
CA ILE A 21 -29.60 -12.86 0.69
C ILE A 21 -28.89 -12.89 -0.67
N LEU A 22 -29.44 -12.20 -1.69
CA LEU A 22 -28.80 -12.12 -3.02
C LEU A 22 -27.45 -11.38 -2.97
N LEU A 23 -27.32 -10.33 -2.16
CA LEU A 23 -26.06 -9.61 -1.94
C LEU A 23 -25.01 -10.47 -1.24
N LEU A 24 -25.40 -11.25 -0.21
CA LEU A 24 -24.48 -12.15 0.49
C LEU A 24 -23.96 -13.28 -0.41
N ILE A 25 -24.79 -13.80 -1.32
CA ILE A 25 -24.37 -14.85 -2.27
C ILE A 25 -23.34 -14.32 -3.28
N GLN A 26 -23.51 -13.09 -3.78
CA GLN A 26 -22.57 -12.45 -4.71
C GLN A 26 -21.17 -12.23 -4.07
N LEU A 27 -21.11 -11.94 -2.77
CA LEU A 27 -19.85 -11.74 -2.04
C LEU A 27 -19.07 -13.04 -1.78
N SER A 28 -19.73 -14.20 -1.77
CA SER A 28 -19.07 -15.49 -1.48
C SER A 28 -18.39 -16.16 -2.68
N LEU A 29 -18.64 -15.70 -3.92
CA LEU A 29 -18.14 -16.34 -5.14
C LEU A 29 -16.86 -15.69 -5.71
N VAL A 30 -16.42 -14.57 -5.15
CA VAL A 30 -15.17 -13.92 -5.57
C VAL A 30 -14.10 -14.23 -4.53
N GLY A 31 -13.57 -15.46 -4.58
CA GLY A 31 -12.32 -15.76 -3.90
C GLY A 31 -11.18 -14.95 -4.56
N PRO A 32 -10.24 -14.37 -3.81
CA PRO A 32 -9.07 -13.75 -4.41
C PRO A 32 -8.25 -14.84 -5.11
N THR A 33 -8.35 -14.92 -6.43
CA THR A 33 -7.41 -15.72 -7.22
C THR A 33 -6.09 -14.97 -7.18
N LEU A 34 -5.11 -15.50 -6.46
CA LEU A 34 -3.70 -15.12 -6.55
C LEU A 34 -3.24 -15.31 -8.00
N GLY A 35 -3.43 -14.28 -8.82
CA GLY A 35 -2.97 -14.25 -10.20
C GLY A 35 -1.44 -14.17 -10.19
N GLN A 36 -0.77 -15.30 -10.31
CA GLN A 36 0.63 -15.29 -10.69
C GLN A 36 0.73 -14.71 -12.12
N ASN A 37 1.58 -13.69 -12.28
CA ASN A 37 1.88 -13.15 -13.61
C ASN A 37 2.83 -14.12 -14.32
N TYR A 38 2.49 -14.51 -15.54
CA TYR A 38 3.31 -15.39 -16.35
C TYR A 38 3.73 -14.70 -17.65
N HIS A 39 4.98 -14.91 -18.06
CA HIS A 39 5.41 -14.62 -19.42
C HIS A 39 5.01 -15.79 -20.30
N VAL A 40 4.14 -15.53 -21.27
CA VAL A 40 3.66 -16.53 -22.24
C VAL A 40 4.32 -16.25 -23.59
N THR A 41 5.11 -17.19 -24.09
CA THR A 41 5.61 -17.14 -25.47
C THR A 41 4.73 -17.97 -26.38
N TYR A 42 4.46 -17.44 -27.57
CA TYR A 42 3.69 -18.10 -28.61
C TYR A 42 4.59 -18.45 -29.80
N ASP A 43 4.31 -19.55 -30.48
CA ASP A 43 4.94 -19.86 -31.76
C ASP A 43 4.35 -19.02 -32.92
N LYS A 44 4.86 -19.24 -34.13
CA LYS A 44 4.37 -18.57 -35.34
C LYS A 44 2.92 -18.90 -35.71
N SER A 45 2.34 -19.96 -35.14
CA SER A 45 0.94 -20.36 -35.32
C SER A 45 0.00 -19.77 -34.27
N GLY A 46 0.54 -19.10 -33.25
CA GLY A 46 -0.21 -18.57 -32.12
C GLY A 46 -0.43 -19.59 -30.99
N THR A 47 0.28 -20.72 -31.00
CA THR A 47 0.21 -21.73 -29.95
C THR A 47 1.14 -21.35 -28.80
N GLU A 48 0.66 -21.40 -27.56
CA GLU A 48 1.47 -21.20 -26.34
C GLU A 48 2.54 -22.30 -26.25
N ILE A 49 3.82 -21.91 -26.27
CA ILE A 49 4.96 -22.86 -26.24
C ILE A 49 5.72 -22.85 -24.92
N ASN A 50 5.65 -21.77 -24.14
CA ASN A 50 6.24 -21.71 -22.81
C ASN A 50 5.48 -20.72 -21.93
N ARG A 51 5.28 -21.12 -20.68
CA ARG A 51 4.77 -20.30 -19.59
C ARG A 51 5.80 -20.31 -18.49
N SER A 52 6.51 -19.20 -18.33
CA SER A 52 7.45 -19.03 -17.22
C SER A 52 6.90 -17.99 -16.24
N PRO A 53 7.07 -18.18 -14.92
CA PRO A 53 6.75 -17.12 -13.95
C PRO A 53 7.47 -15.85 -14.37
N LEU A 54 6.76 -14.72 -14.40
CA LEU A 54 7.43 -13.42 -14.56
C LEU A 54 8.25 -13.17 -13.30
N ASP A 55 9.55 -12.92 -13.46
CA ASP A 55 10.37 -12.46 -12.35
C ASP A 55 9.79 -11.14 -11.82
N VAL A 56 9.27 -11.19 -10.61
CA VAL A 56 8.78 -10.01 -9.90
C VAL A 56 9.95 -9.42 -9.13
N TYR A 57 10.21 -8.13 -9.35
CA TYR A 57 11.24 -7.39 -8.64
C TYR A 57 10.58 -6.33 -7.77
N CYS A 58 11.25 -5.99 -6.68
CA CYS A 58 10.91 -4.84 -5.86
C CYS A 58 12.08 -3.86 -5.90
N TYR A 59 11.83 -2.59 -5.63
CA TYR A 59 12.92 -1.66 -5.35
C TYR A 59 13.65 -2.08 -4.07
N GLN A 60 14.98 -1.98 -4.12
CA GLN A 60 15.87 -2.19 -2.98
C GLN A 60 16.85 -1.03 -2.89
N PHE A 61 16.62 -0.13 -1.92
CA PHE A 61 17.47 1.03 -1.63
C PHE A 61 17.03 1.68 -0.32
N THR A 62 17.82 2.62 0.19
CA THR A 62 17.47 3.44 1.35
C THR A 62 17.50 4.92 0.99
N TRP A 63 16.39 5.61 1.19
CA TRP A 63 16.30 7.07 1.15
C TRP A 63 16.55 7.65 2.54
N VAL A 64 17.67 8.34 2.69
CA VAL A 64 18.13 8.93 3.96
C VAL A 64 17.54 10.33 4.19
N GLY A 65 16.76 10.82 3.23
CA GLY A 65 16.05 12.10 3.32
C GLY A 65 16.66 13.19 2.41
N PRO A 66 16.24 14.45 2.62
CA PRO A 66 16.79 15.58 1.89
C PRO A 66 18.24 15.88 2.27
N ILE A 67 19.06 16.30 1.32
CA ILE A 67 20.37 16.89 1.64
C ILE A 67 20.14 18.24 2.35
N GLU A 68 20.73 18.38 3.52
CA GLU A 68 20.94 19.65 4.21
C GLU A 68 22.41 20.05 4.07
N GLU A 69 22.71 21.35 3.96
CA GLU A 69 24.03 21.88 3.54
C GLU A 69 25.22 21.38 4.40
N ASP A 70 24.97 20.89 5.61
CA ASP A 70 25.99 20.44 6.57
C ASP A 70 25.99 18.92 6.87
N TYR A 71 25.04 18.17 6.33
CA TYR A 71 24.86 16.74 6.63
C TYR A 71 24.94 15.93 5.34
N ASN A 72 26.11 15.32 5.08
CA ASN A 72 26.25 14.13 4.24
C ASN A 72 27.67 13.55 4.33
N LYS A 73 27.92 12.80 5.42
CA LYS A 73 29.18 12.06 5.59
C LYS A 73 29.02 10.56 5.35
N THR A 74 27.80 10.14 5.05
CA THR A 74 27.38 8.76 5.22
C THR A 74 27.33 8.10 3.85
N LYS A 75 28.31 7.25 3.57
CA LYS A 75 28.54 6.60 2.26
C LYS A 75 28.16 5.13 2.25
N SER A 76 27.78 4.59 3.41
CA SER A 76 27.38 3.21 3.53
C SER A 76 26.35 3.02 4.62
N CYS A 77 25.56 1.95 4.50
CA CYS A 77 24.63 1.54 5.56
C CYS A 77 25.28 1.41 6.94
N GLU A 78 26.54 0.96 7.02
CA GLU A 78 27.30 0.86 8.28
C GLU A 78 27.50 2.24 8.93
N GLN A 79 27.69 3.28 8.11
CA GLN A 79 27.82 4.65 8.61
C GLN A 79 26.46 5.26 8.96
N VAL A 80 25.39 4.87 8.23
CA VAL A 80 24.02 5.30 8.55
C VAL A 80 23.69 4.80 9.95
N GLU A 81 23.92 3.52 10.24
CA GLU A 81 23.69 2.91 11.56
C GLU A 81 24.36 3.66 12.72
N LEU A 82 25.51 4.28 12.48
CA LEU A 82 26.29 4.98 13.50
C LEU A 82 25.89 6.44 13.72
N ASN A 83 25.43 7.13 12.68
CA ASN A 83 25.30 8.60 12.70
C ASN A 83 23.88 9.11 12.47
N ASP A 84 23.09 8.42 11.64
CA ASP A 84 21.84 8.97 11.10
C ASP A 84 20.66 7.98 11.17
N ALA A 85 20.93 6.70 11.43
CA ALA A 85 19.91 5.66 11.46
C ALA A 85 19.14 5.65 12.78
N ILE A 86 17.92 5.15 12.66
CA ILE A 86 17.11 4.77 13.80
C ILE A 86 17.54 3.35 14.18
N PRO A 87 17.99 3.08 15.42
CA PRO A 87 18.53 1.78 15.79
C PRO A 87 17.62 0.61 15.38
N GLY A 88 18.18 -0.34 14.63
CA GLY A 88 17.45 -1.49 14.10
C GLY A 88 16.61 -1.19 12.85
N SER A 89 16.78 -0.03 12.21
CA SER A 89 16.19 0.24 10.89
C SER A 89 16.93 -0.52 9.80
N PRO A 90 16.21 -1.19 8.89
CA PRO A 90 16.82 -1.92 7.80
C PRO A 90 17.42 -0.93 6.80
N CYS A 91 18.66 -1.15 6.39
CA CYS A 91 19.37 -0.31 5.43
C CYS A 91 19.82 -1.13 4.22
N PHE A 92 19.63 -0.56 3.02
CA PHE A 92 20.00 -1.19 1.77
C PHE A 92 20.69 -0.18 0.85
N GLU A 93 21.76 -0.65 0.21
CA GLU A 93 22.41 0.09 -0.86
C GLU A 93 21.58 0.01 -2.15
N PRO A 94 21.58 1.05 -3.00
CA PRO A 94 22.28 2.32 -2.80
C PRO A 94 21.59 3.22 -1.77
N LEU A 95 22.38 4.05 -1.09
CA LEU A 95 21.85 5.17 -0.34
C LEU A 95 21.45 6.31 -1.28
N VAL A 96 20.28 6.89 -1.05
CA VAL A 96 19.70 7.94 -1.89
C VAL A 96 19.39 9.17 -1.04
N TRP A 97 19.71 10.34 -1.58
CA TRP A 97 19.35 11.62 -1.01
C TRP A 97 18.68 12.50 -2.06
N THR A 98 17.82 13.38 -1.61
CA THR A 98 17.04 14.26 -2.47
C THR A 98 17.43 15.72 -2.28
N ILE A 99 17.41 16.50 -3.36
CA ILE A 99 17.75 17.93 -3.33
C ILE A 99 16.65 18.78 -3.96
N GLY A 100 16.65 20.07 -3.63
CA GLY A 100 15.73 21.04 -4.24
C GLY A 100 14.37 21.17 -3.55
N PRO A 101 13.39 21.85 -4.18
CA PRO A 101 12.14 22.27 -3.54
C PRO A 101 11.21 21.11 -3.18
N ASN A 102 11.29 19.99 -3.92
CA ASN A 102 10.48 18.79 -3.71
C ASN A 102 11.23 17.68 -2.98
N ARG A 103 12.35 18.02 -2.31
CA ARG A 103 13.22 17.06 -1.64
C ARG A 103 12.51 16.18 -0.59
N MET A 104 11.35 16.61 -0.10
CA MET A 104 10.55 15.85 0.86
C MET A 104 9.66 14.77 0.24
N ASN A 105 9.53 14.72 -1.08
CA ASN A 105 8.61 13.80 -1.78
C ASN A 105 9.22 12.41 -2.05
N GLY A 106 10.40 12.13 -1.52
CA GLY A 106 11.18 10.95 -1.88
C GLY A 106 11.95 11.12 -3.20
N PRO A 107 12.76 10.12 -3.55
CA PRO A 107 13.60 10.17 -4.74
C PRO A 107 12.80 9.91 -6.03
N ASP A 108 13.29 10.47 -7.14
CA ASP A 108 12.85 10.09 -8.47
C ASP A 108 13.43 8.71 -8.80
N LEU A 109 12.56 7.71 -8.89
CA LEU A 109 12.97 6.33 -9.11
C LEU A 109 13.39 6.07 -10.54
N GLU A 110 12.84 6.80 -11.52
CA GLU A 110 13.30 6.69 -12.90
C GLU A 110 14.74 7.19 -13.01
N GLU A 111 15.06 8.29 -12.32
CA GLU A 111 16.42 8.79 -12.22
C GLU A 111 17.35 7.81 -11.49
N LEU A 112 16.93 7.23 -10.36
CA LEU A 112 17.71 6.23 -9.64
C LEU A 112 18.04 5.02 -10.53
N GLU A 113 17.04 4.48 -11.23
CA GLU A 113 17.24 3.37 -12.17
C GLU A 113 18.20 3.72 -13.30
N ARG A 114 18.08 4.94 -13.83
CA ARG A 114 18.94 5.46 -14.90
C ARG A 114 20.39 5.58 -14.41
N LEU A 115 20.61 6.20 -13.25
CA LEU A 115 21.94 6.38 -12.65
C LEU A 115 22.61 5.04 -12.36
N CYS A 116 21.91 4.10 -11.71
CA CYS A 116 22.48 2.78 -11.44
C CYS A 116 22.84 2.01 -12.72
N ARG A 117 22.07 2.19 -13.80
CA ARG A 117 22.32 1.53 -15.08
C ARG A 117 23.51 2.13 -15.83
N GLU A 118 23.66 3.45 -15.80
CA GLU A 118 24.72 4.16 -16.53
C GLU A 118 26.06 4.14 -15.81
N GLU A 119 26.05 4.42 -14.50
CA GLU A 119 27.29 4.55 -13.72
C GLU A 119 27.80 3.20 -13.23
N GLY A 120 26.91 2.21 -13.12
CA GLY A 120 27.19 0.83 -12.71
C GLY A 120 27.66 0.69 -11.26
N ASN A 121 28.16 1.77 -10.64
CA ASN A 121 28.62 1.82 -9.27
C ASN A 121 28.19 3.13 -8.59
N SER A 122 27.73 3.04 -7.35
CA SER A 122 27.56 4.17 -6.43
C SER A 122 28.64 4.08 -5.36
N ASP A 123 29.51 5.10 -5.25
CA ASP A 123 30.62 5.14 -4.28
C ASP A 123 31.56 3.90 -4.32
N GLY A 124 31.76 3.31 -5.50
CA GLY A 124 32.62 2.15 -5.69
C GLY A 124 31.96 0.79 -5.35
N ARG A 125 30.64 0.77 -5.10
CA ARG A 125 29.83 -0.45 -4.93
C ARG A 125 28.88 -0.62 -6.13
N PRO A 126 28.60 -1.86 -6.59
CA PRO A 126 27.64 -2.08 -7.67
C PRO A 126 26.28 -1.45 -7.36
N CYS A 127 25.78 -0.63 -8.28
CA CYS A 127 24.49 0.03 -8.13
C CYS A 127 23.40 -0.88 -8.72
N PHE A 128 22.64 -1.55 -7.87
CA PHE A 128 21.51 -2.37 -8.29
C PHE A 128 20.31 -2.09 -7.38
N PRO A 129 19.36 -1.23 -7.81
CA PRO A 129 18.31 -0.72 -6.94
C PRO A 129 17.11 -1.68 -6.85
N PHE A 130 17.34 -2.98 -7.04
CA PHE A 130 16.30 -3.98 -7.09
C PHE A 130 16.66 -5.23 -6.29
N CYS A 131 15.65 -5.92 -5.82
CA CYS A 131 15.75 -7.30 -5.35
C CYS A 131 14.73 -8.16 -6.11
N ARG A 132 15.08 -9.42 -6.34
CA ARG A 132 14.12 -10.40 -6.86
C ARG A 132 13.23 -10.86 -5.71
N LYS A 133 11.91 -10.88 -5.95
CA LYS A 133 10.93 -11.38 -4.99
C LYS A 133 10.90 -12.90 -5.03
N ASP A 134 11.23 -13.56 -3.93
CA ASP A 134 11.13 -15.02 -3.80
C ASP A 134 9.70 -15.44 -3.36
N ASP A 135 9.43 -16.75 -3.34
CA ASP A 135 8.12 -17.29 -2.99
C ASP A 135 7.70 -16.91 -1.56
N GLY A 136 6.60 -16.15 -1.46
CA GLY A 136 6.04 -15.65 -0.20
C GLY A 136 6.61 -14.29 0.25
N ASP A 137 7.52 -13.70 -0.51
CA ASP A 137 7.99 -12.34 -0.26
C ASP A 137 7.05 -11.32 -0.88
N SER A 138 7.15 -10.10 -0.35
CA SER A 138 6.42 -8.91 -0.77
C SER A 138 7.41 -7.78 -0.99
N CYS A 139 7.03 -6.82 -1.82
CA CYS A 139 7.75 -5.56 -1.87
C CYS A 139 7.37 -4.74 -0.63
N VAL A 140 8.38 -4.33 0.13
CA VAL A 140 8.22 -3.63 1.39
C VAL A 140 8.72 -2.20 1.24
N THR A 141 7.93 -1.26 1.77
CA THR A 141 8.39 0.10 2.08
C THR A 141 8.27 0.31 3.57
N MET A 142 9.37 0.58 4.24
CA MET A 142 9.40 0.94 5.66
C MET A 142 9.74 2.40 5.80
N THR A 143 8.90 3.17 6.49
CA THR A 143 9.03 4.63 6.62
C THR A 143 9.03 5.02 8.08
N TYR A 144 9.97 5.89 8.44
CA TYR A 144 10.06 6.49 9.76
C TYR A 144 9.75 7.96 9.67
N THR A 145 8.67 8.33 10.33
CA THR A 145 8.10 9.67 10.29
C THR A 145 8.27 10.32 11.65
N GLN A 146 8.83 11.53 11.69
CA GLN A 146 8.88 12.31 12.91
C GLN A 146 7.48 12.72 13.35
N ARG A 147 7.28 12.75 14.67
CA ARG A 147 6.04 13.22 15.29
C ARG A 147 5.97 14.75 15.39
N ASP A 148 6.44 15.44 14.35
CA ASP A 148 6.25 16.89 14.20
C ASP A 148 4.90 17.19 13.51
N VAL A 149 4.58 18.48 13.40
CA VAL A 149 3.34 18.95 12.78
C VAL A 149 3.28 18.61 11.28
N TYR A 150 4.44 18.42 10.65
CA TYR A 150 4.58 18.22 9.21
C TYR A 150 4.67 16.74 8.83
N LYS A 151 4.75 15.83 9.80
CA LYS A 151 4.98 14.39 9.59
C LYS A 151 6.19 14.16 8.67
N THR A 152 7.29 14.83 9.00
CA THR A 152 8.55 14.78 8.24
C THR A 152 9.07 13.33 8.14
N ILE A 153 9.21 12.81 6.92
CA ILE A 153 9.88 11.53 6.69
C ILE A 153 11.38 11.74 6.92
N ARG A 154 11.97 10.96 7.83
CA ARG A 154 13.40 11.01 8.11
C ARG A 154 14.18 9.89 7.45
N TYR A 155 13.54 8.75 7.28
CA TYR A 155 14.21 7.56 6.81
C TYR A 155 13.19 6.66 6.11
N GLN A 156 13.54 6.16 4.93
CA GLN A 156 12.70 5.20 4.22
C GLN A 156 13.56 4.14 3.57
N SER A 157 13.19 2.88 3.74
CA SER A 157 13.86 1.74 3.12
C SER A 157 12.89 0.93 2.29
N HIS A 158 13.35 0.55 1.11
CA HIS A 158 12.63 -0.27 0.14
C HIS A 158 13.37 -1.59 0.00
N PHE A 159 12.67 -2.72 0.04
CA PHE A 159 13.30 -4.04 -0.03
C PHE A 159 12.28 -5.16 -0.29
N CYS A 160 12.79 -6.36 -0.57
CA CYS A 160 12.02 -7.60 -0.60
C CYS A 160 12.01 -8.20 0.79
N GLY A 161 10.84 -8.56 1.29
CA GLY A 161 10.74 -9.22 2.58
C GLY A 161 9.35 -9.76 2.86
N ARG A 162 9.19 -10.36 4.03
CA ARG A 162 7.93 -10.99 4.45
C ARG A 162 7.42 -10.37 5.73
N GLY A 163 6.31 -9.65 5.64
CA GLY A 163 5.49 -9.34 6.80
C GLY A 163 4.61 -10.53 7.13
N VAL A 164 4.51 -10.90 8.41
CA VAL A 164 3.60 -11.97 8.86
C VAL A 164 2.68 -11.42 9.93
N ASP A 165 1.41 -11.81 9.88
CA ASP A 165 0.47 -11.53 10.94
C ASP A 165 0.26 -12.79 11.79
N PRO A 166 0.63 -12.77 13.09
CA PRO A 166 0.39 -13.89 14.00
C PRO A 166 -1.09 -14.27 14.10
N SER A 167 -1.99 -13.31 13.91
CA SER A 167 -3.44 -13.55 13.95
C SER A 167 -3.97 -14.30 12.72
N ASN A 168 -3.23 -14.27 11.60
CA ASN A 168 -3.59 -14.93 10.35
C ASN A 168 -2.67 -16.12 10.05
N GLN A 169 -2.35 -16.92 11.07
CA GLN A 169 -1.53 -18.14 10.93
C GLN A 169 -0.15 -17.88 10.31
N PHE A 170 0.44 -16.70 10.54
CA PHE A 170 1.73 -16.29 9.95
C PHE A 170 1.74 -16.27 8.41
N LYS A 171 0.57 -16.10 7.78
CA LYS A 171 0.49 -15.83 6.35
C LYS A 171 1.18 -14.50 6.02
N ALA A 172 1.75 -14.44 4.82
CA ALA A 172 2.36 -13.22 4.30
C ALA A 172 1.29 -12.12 4.21
N LEU A 173 1.66 -10.90 4.62
CA LEU A 173 0.83 -9.72 4.45
C LEU A 173 0.78 -9.34 2.96
N GLU A 174 -0.41 -9.02 2.47
CA GLU A 174 -0.66 -8.66 1.07
C GLU A 174 -1.30 -7.27 1.00
N ASP A 175 -0.75 -6.41 0.15
CA ASP A 175 -1.31 -5.10 -0.22
C ASP A 175 -1.86 -4.28 0.97
N SER A 176 -1.07 -4.19 2.05
CA SER A 176 -1.48 -3.56 3.31
C SER A 176 -0.39 -2.67 3.91
N CYS A 177 -0.78 -1.67 4.70
CA CYS A 177 0.13 -0.83 5.46
C CYS A 177 -0.17 -0.93 6.96
N HIS A 178 0.86 -1.12 7.76
CA HIS A 178 0.79 -1.25 9.20
C HIS A 178 1.62 -0.16 9.85
N VAL A 179 1.05 0.56 10.81
CA VAL A 179 1.72 1.67 11.50
C VAL A 179 1.87 1.34 12.97
N GLN A 180 3.09 1.50 13.47
CA GLN A 180 3.41 1.52 14.89
C GLN A 180 3.68 2.97 15.30
N TYR A 181 2.82 3.50 16.17
CA TYR A 181 2.95 4.87 16.67
C TYR A 181 3.94 4.94 17.83
N SER A 182 4.68 6.05 17.90
CA SER A 182 5.52 6.40 19.06
C SER A 182 6.60 5.38 19.42
N ARG A 183 7.27 4.80 18.42
CA ARG A 183 8.50 4.00 18.61
C ARG A 183 9.71 4.92 18.51
N ASP A 184 10.41 5.12 19.63
CA ASP A 184 11.67 5.88 19.70
C ASP A 184 11.57 7.28 19.07
N ASP A 185 10.46 7.99 19.33
CA ASP A 185 10.08 9.30 18.77
C ASP A 185 9.58 9.34 17.33
N PHE A 186 9.50 8.19 16.66
CA PHE A 186 8.97 8.06 15.31
C PHE A 186 7.63 7.33 15.27
N ASP A 187 6.82 7.67 14.28
CA ASP A 187 5.78 6.79 13.77
C ASP A 187 6.42 5.94 12.66
N VAL A 188 6.35 4.61 12.80
CA VAL A 188 6.97 3.67 11.86
C VAL A 188 5.89 2.96 11.08
N SER A 189 5.90 3.08 9.76
CA SER A 189 4.97 2.36 8.89
C SER A 189 5.68 1.34 8.02
N ALA A 190 5.13 0.14 7.89
CA ALA A 190 5.55 -0.88 6.94
C ALA A 190 4.39 -1.15 5.97
N CYS A 191 4.60 -0.89 4.68
CA CYS A 191 3.67 -1.17 3.61
C CYS A 191 4.18 -2.36 2.79
N PHE A 192 3.28 -3.25 2.42
CA PHE A 192 3.52 -4.47 1.66
C PHE A 192 2.72 -4.41 0.37
N CYS A 193 3.32 -4.84 -0.73
CA CYS A 193 2.59 -4.99 -1.99
C CYS A 193 3.17 -6.13 -2.85
N GLN A 194 2.35 -6.68 -3.74
CA GLN A 194 2.71 -7.92 -4.45
C GLN A 194 3.19 -7.76 -5.90
N THR A 195 2.93 -6.61 -6.53
CA THR A 195 3.19 -6.41 -7.96
C THR A 195 4.61 -5.91 -8.26
N HIS A 196 5.04 -6.02 -9.51
CA HIS A 196 6.39 -5.62 -9.93
C HIS A 196 6.65 -4.14 -9.61
N LYS A 197 7.71 -3.87 -8.82
CA LYS A 197 8.18 -2.54 -8.43
C LYS A 197 7.12 -1.66 -7.74
N CYS A 198 6.14 -2.29 -7.08
CA CYS A 198 5.01 -1.58 -6.46
C CYS A 198 5.39 -0.75 -5.23
N ASN A 199 6.52 -1.07 -4.58
CA ASN A 199 7.04 -0.28 -3.47
C ASN A 199 7.67 1.05 -3.91
N GLY A 200 7.69 1.37 -5.22
CA GLY A 200 8.25 2.62 -5.71
C GLY A 200 7.33 3.84 -5.59
N SER A 201 6.02 3.65 -5.55
CA SER A 201 5.13 4.78 -5.31
C SER A 201 5.22 5.18 -3.85
N PRO A 202 5.28 6.48 -3.50
CA PRO A 202 4.88 6.90 -2.17
C PRO A 202 3.43 6.42 -2.03
N TRP A 203 3.23 5.37 -1.25
CA TRP A 203 1.90 4.96 -0.85
C TRP A 203 1.41 6.13 -0.02
N ASN A 204 0.65 7.03 -0.66
CA ASN A 204 -0.27 7.88 0.03
C ASN A 204 -1.16 6.89 0.76
N VAL A 205 -0.83 6.61 2.02
CA VAL A 205 -1.73 6.07 3.03
C VAL A 205 -2.84 7.10 3.14
N SER A 206 -3.67 7.15 2.11
CA SER A 206 -4.95 7.81 2.15
C SER A 206 -5.68 7.02 3.23
N PRO A 207 -5.93 7.63 4.41
CA PRO A 207 -6.72 6.94 5.39
C PRO A 207 -8.02 6.58 4.67
N LEU A 208 -8.44 5.33 4.83
CA LEU A 208 -9.70 4.77 4.35
C LEU A 208 -10.95 5.53 4.89
N SER A 209 -10.80 6.76 5.36
CA SER A 209 -11.83 7.63 5.91
C SER A 209 -12.67 8.36 4.85
N TYR A 210 -12.24 8.42 3.58
CA TYR A 210 -13.01 9.16 2.56
C TYR A 210 -14.19 8.37 1.96
N SER A 211 -14.11 7.04 1.88
CA SER A 211 -15.19 6.20 1.37
C SER A 211 -16.34 6.04 2.38
N TYR A 212 -16.06 6.08 3.68
CA TYR A 212 -17.09 6.02 4.73
C TYR A 212 -17.99 7.28 4.78
N MET A 213 -17.46 8.46 4.44
CA MET A 213 -18.25 9.70 4.46
C MET A 213 -19.29 9.76 3.35
N GLN A 214 -19.06 9.09 2.20
CA GLN A 214 -20.05 9.06 1.11
C GLN A 214 -21.26 8.19 1.44
N VAL A 215 -21.07 7.09 2.18
CA VAL A 215 -22.17 6.20 2.59
C VAL A 215 -23.06 6.87 3.65
N ILE A 216 -22.48 7.62 4.60
CA ILE A 216 -23.25 8.37 5.59
C ILE A 216 -24.02 9.52 4.93
N ALA A 217 -23.43 10.24 3.98
CA ALA A 217 -24.12 11.29 3.23
C ALA A 217 -25.32 10.73 2.44
N ALA A 218 -25.18 9.56 1.80
CA ALA A 218 -26.29 8.90 1.12
C ALA A 218 -27.41 8.50 2.10
N LEU A 219 -27.08 7.92 3.26
CA LEU A 219 -28.09 7.52 4.25
C LEU A 219 -28.82 8.69 4.92
N VAL A 220 -28.19 9.87 5.02
CA VAL A 220 -28.84 11.09 5.53
C VAL A 220 -29.78 11.70 4.49
N LEU A 221 -29.43 11.65 3.19
CA LEU A 221 -30.25 12.20 2.11
C LEU A 221 -31.44 11.30 1.73
N PHE A 222 -31.37 9.99 1.97
CA PHE A 222 -32.47 9.05 1.78
C PHE A 222 -33.25 8.78 3.08
N ARG A 223 -33.50 9.79 3.93
CA ARG A 223 -34.60 9.67 4.91
C ARG A 223 -35.92 9.76 4.16
N PRO A 224 -36.74 8.69 4.08
CA PRO A 224 -38.09 8.81 3.56
C PRO A 224 -38.84 9.81 4.43
N TRP A 225 -39.37 10.85 3.78
CA TRP A 225 -40.28 11.79 4.41
C TRP A 225 -41.46 11.00 4.95
N VAL A 226 -41.51 10.82 6.27
CA VAL A 226 -42.71 10.35 6.96
C VAL A 226 -43.70 11.51 6.90
N GLN A 227 -44.58 11.48 5.90
CA GLN A 227 -45.74 12.36 5.88
C GLN A 227 -46.62 12.00 7.06
N VAL A 228 -46.57 12.82 8.11
CA VAL A 228 -47.53 12.77 9.21
C VAL A 228 -48.75 13.53 8.72
N ASP A 229 -49.68 12.82 8.09
CA ASP A 229 -50.97 13.41 7.75
C ASP A 229 -51.75 13.63 9.05
N GLY A 230 -51.82 14.91 9.44
CA GLY A 230 -52.60 15.39 10.56
C GLY A 230 -54.10 15.22 10.28
N VAL A 231 -54.77 14.51 11.18
CA VAL A 231 -56.22 14.39 11.23
C VAL A 231 -56.81 15.70 11.76
N PHE A 232 -57.65 16.35 10.96
CA PHE A 232 -58.65 17.31 11.42
C PHE A 232 -59.96 16.58 11.73
#